data_AF-A0A2Z6NCZ5-F1
#
_entry.id   AF-A0A2Z6NCZ5-F1
#
_cell.length_a   1.000
_cell.length_b   1.000
_cell.length_c   1.000
_cell.angle_alpha   90.00
_cell.angle_beta   90.00
_cell.angle_gamma   90.00
#
_symmetry.space_group_name_H-M   'P 1'
#
loop_
_entity.id
_entity.type
_entity.pdbx_description
1 polymer ?
#
loop_
_entity_poly.entity_id
_entity_poly.type
_entity_poly.pdbx_seq_one_letter_code
_entity_poly.pdbx_strand_id
1 'polypeptide(L)' 'MANGLEKESGLSMFSEEELREMSGVKVFDDYVEVMCGCTSHRYGDAVGRLRVYLSGFLQIICECTPGCQEACSVFDV' A
#
# COMPACT_ATOMS: atom_id res chain seq x y z
N MET A 1 -7.44 -20.78 -23.96
CA MET A 1 -7.28 -19.34 -24.21
C MET A 1 -5.88 -18.95 -23.74
N ALA A 2 -5.19 -18.07 -24.47
CA ALA A 2 -3.96 -17.42 -24.02
C ALA A 2 -4.24 -16.68 -22.68
N ASN A 3 -3.31 -16.48 -21.75
CA ASN A 3 -1.92 -16.11 -21.95
C ASN A 3 -1.16 -16.48 -20.67
N GLY A 4 -0.05 -17.21 -20.81
CA GLY A 4 0.95 -17.33 -19.76
C GLY A 4 1.62 -15.97 -19.58
N LEU A 5 1.51 -15.45 -18.37
CA LEU A 5 2.43 -14.47 -17.80
C LEU A 5 2.51 -14.80 -16.31
N GLU A 6 3.03 -15.99 -16.05
CA GLU A 6 3.86 -16.23 -14.87
C GLU A 6 5.09 -15.32 -15.04
N LYS A 7 4.88 -14.02 -14.85
CA LYS A 7 5.97 -13.06 -14.74
C LYS A 7 6.53 -13.30 -13.35
N GLU A 8 7.51 -14.19 -13.28
CA GLU A 8 8.49 -14.22 -12.20
C GLU A 8 9.21 -12.86 -12.21
N SER A 9 8.53 -11.85 -11.66
CA SER A 9 8.96 -10.46 -11.55
C SER A 9 9.04 -10.22 -10.05
N GLY A 10 10.21 -10.42 -9.46
CA GLY A 10 10.48 -10.12 -8.05
C GLY A 10 9.44 -10.68 -7.09
N LEU A 11 9.47 -12.00 -6.89
CA LEU A 11 8.74 -12.76 -5.88
C LEU A 11 8.15 -11.87 -4.77
N SER A 12 6.85 -11.69 -4.86
CA SER A 12 6.02 -10.76 -4.13
C SER A 12 6.36 -10.77 -2.64
N MET A 13 6.66 -9.59 -2.07
CA MET A 13 6.85 -9.41 -0.61
C MET A 13 5.74 -10.07 0.24
N PHE A 14 4.57 -10.29 -0.35
CA PHE A 14 3.42 -10.96 0.23
C PHE A 14 2.94 -12.09 -0.69
N SER A 15 2.50 -13.20 -0.11
CA SER A 15 1.82 -14.27 -0.85
C SER A 15 0.42 -13.82 -1.31
N GLU A 16 -0.14 -14.49 -2.32
CA GLU A 16 -1.52 -14.23 -2.75
C GLU A 16 -2.52 -14.41 -1.60
N GLU A 17 -2.30 -15.40 -0.71
CA GLU A 17 -3.13 -15.62 0.49
C GLU A 17 -3.12 -14.42 1.45
N GLU A 18 -1.95 -13.82 1.70
CA GLU A 18 -1.79 -12.64 2.55
C GLU A 18 -2.50 -11.42 1.94
N LEU A 19 -2.39 -11.25 0.62
CA LEU A 19 -3.03 -10.15 -0.09
C LEU A 19 -4.54 -10.32 -0.22
N ARG A 20 -5.06 -11.55 -0.20
CA ARG A 20 -6.51 -11.82 -0.31
C ARG A 20 -7.31 -11.31 0.88
N GLU A 21 -6.68 -11.18 2.04
CA GLU A 21 -7.31 -10.61 3.24
C GLU A 21 -7.29 -9.07 3.24
N MET A 22 -6.48 -8.46 2.38
CA MET A 22 -6.32 -7.01 2.30
C MET A 22 -7.29 -6.39 1.29
N SER A 23 -7.77 -5.17 1.59
CA SER A 23 -8.69 -4.43 0.73
C SER A 23 -7.95 -3.47 -0.20
N GLY A 24 -8.41 -3.38 -1.45
CA GLY A 24 -7.91 -2.41 -2.44
C GLY A 24 -6.44 -2.61 -2.82
N VAL A 25 -5.94 -3.84 -2.77
CA VAL A 25 -4.57 -4.20 -3.11
C VAL A 25 -4.25 -3.90 -4.57
N LYS A 26 -3.11 -3.28 -4.81
CA LYS A 26 -2.48 -3.15 -6.12
C LYS A 26 -1.01 -3.50 -6.02
N VAL A 27 -0.57 -4.46 -6.82
CA VAL A 27 0.83 -4.89 -6.87
C VAL A 27 1.52 -4.16 -8.02
N PHE A 28 2.62 -3.48 -7.71
CA PHE A 28 3.51 -2.85 -8.68
C PHE A 28 4.88 -3.55 -8.62
N ASP A 29 5.74 -3.26 -9.60
CA ASP A 29 7.05 -3.94 -9.74
C ASP A 29 8.00 -3.64 -8.55
N ASP A 30 7.84 -2.50 -7.89
CA ASP A 30 8.72 -2.00 -6.81
C ASP A 30 8.01 -1.88 -5.44
N TYR A 31 6.68 -1.93 -5.41
CA TYR A 31 5.90 -1.80 -4.17
C TYR A 31 4.50 -2.42 -4.27
N VAL A 32 3.91 -2.73 -3.11
CA VAL A 32 2.49 -3.08 -2.99
C VAL A 32 1.74 -1.91 -2.36
N GLU A 33 0.64 -1.50 -2.97
CA GLU A 33 -0.29 -0.49 -2.44
C GLU A 33 -1.52 -1.19 -1.87
N VAL A 34 -1.93 -0.83 -0.66
CA VAL A 34 -3.14 -1.35 0.00
C VAL A 34 -3.95 -0.20 0.58
N MET A 35 -5.27 -0.38 0.70
CA MET A 35 -6.11 0.59 1.40
C MET A 35 -5.99 0.36 2.91
N CYS A 36 -5.78 1.43 3.65
CA CYS A 36 -5.69 1.39 5.11
C CYS A 36 -6.61 2.44 5.75
N GLY A 37 -7.05 2.19 6.99
CA GLY A 37 -7.64 3.22 7.83
C GLY A 37 -6.53 4.06 8.46
N CYS A 38 -6.61 5.37 8.27
CA CYS A 38 -5.72 6.34 8.90
C CYS A 38 -6.52 7.13 9.94
N THR A 39 -6.22 6.92 11.22
CA THR A 39 -6.80 7.73 12.29
C THR A 39 -5.96 8.99 12.51
N SER A 40 -6.48 10.14 12.11
CA SER A 40 -5.90 11.43 12.48
C SER A 40 -6.47 11.90 13.81
N HIS A 41 -5.61 12.39 14.70
CA HIS A 41 -6.06 13.00 15.95
C HIS A 41 -6.99 14.20 15.73
N ARG A 42 -6.75 14.96 14.65
CA ARG A 42 -7.51 16.17 14.34
C ARG A 42 -8.74 15.89 13.47
N TYR A 43 -8.66 14.92 12.56
CA TYR A 43 -9.68 14.70 11.54
C TYR A 43 -10.46 13.39 11.68
N GLY A 44 -10.14 12.57 12.69
CA GLY A 44 -10.76 11.26 12.88
C GLY A 44 -10.25 10.24 11.87
N ASP A 45 -11.04 9.19 11.66
CA ASP A 45 -10.71 8.11 10.73
C ASP A 45 -11.00 8.49 9.28
N ALA A 46 -10.00 8.31 8.43
CA ALA A 46 -10.11 8.50 7.00
C ALA A 46 -9.48 7.31 6.26
N VAL A 47 -9.93 7.09 5.03
CA VAL A 47 -9.30 6.12 4.15
C VAL A 47 -7.98 6.69 3.65
N GLY A 48 -6.92 5.91 3.81
CA GLY A 48 -5.60 6.16 3.26
C GLY A 48 -5.12 5.00 2.39
N ARG A 49 -3.92 5.19 1.85
CA ARG A 49 -3.17 4.18 1.11
C ARG A 49 -1.85 3.94 1.81
N LEU A 50 -1.49 2.69 2.01
CA LEU A 50 -0.17 2.28 2.47
C LEU A 50 0.58 1.66 1.29
N ARG A 51 1.80 2.11 1.05
CA ARG A 51 2.72 1.52 0.08
C ARG A 51 3.88 0.87 0.81
N VAL A 52 4.13 -0.40 0.48
CA VAL A 52 5.22 -1.20 1.02
C VAL A 52 6.19 -1.44 -0.12
N TYR A 53 7.36 -0.80 -0.06
CA TYR A 53 8.39 -0.88 -1.08
C TYR A 53 9.32 -2.07 -0.81
N LEU A 54 9.82 -2.69 -1.88
CA LEU A 54 10.80 -3.78 -1.79
C LEU A 54 12.09 -3.39 -1.04
N SER A 55 12.39 -2.09 -1.03
CA SER A 55 13.53 -1.52 -0.32
C SER A 55 13.38 -1.51 1.22
N GLY A 56 12.21 -1.88 1.76
CA GLY A 56 11.89 -1.76 3.19
C GLY A 56 11.26 -0.42 3.58
N PHE A 57 11.04 0.49 2.62
CA PHE A 57 10.35 1.75 2.91
C PHE A 57 8.83 1.54 2.97
N LEU A 58 8.20 2.21 3.91
CA LEU A 58 6.75 2.26 4.07
C LEU A 58 6.29 3.69 3.86
N GLN A 59 5.38 3.93 2.92
CA GLN A 59 4.79 5.24 2.68
C GLN A 59 3.30 5.19 2.97
N ILE A 60 2.86 5.99 3.94
CA ILE A 60 1.44 6.22 4.19
C ILE A 60 1.01 7.47 3.42
N ILE A 61 -0.18 7.42 2.81
CA ILE A 61 -0.82 8.53 2.11
C ILE A 61 -2.25 8.63 2.64
N CYS A 62 -2.54 9.61 3.50
CA CYS A 62 -3.91 9.92 3.94
C CYS A 62 -4.54 11.03 3.07
N GLU A 63 -5.78 10.80 2.64
CA GLU A 63 -6.59 11.78 1.89
C GLU A 63 -7.68 12.41 2.76
N CYS A 64 -7.42 12.51 4.07
CA CYS A 64 -8.36 13.04 5.08
C CYS A 64 -8.82 14.50 4.77
N THR A 65 -8.01 15.28 4.05
CA THR A 65 -8.35 16.59 3.47
C THR A 65 -7.45 16.85 2.26
N PRO A 66 -7.90 17.59 1.24
CA PRO A 66 -6.98 18.11 0.22
C PRO A 66 -5.84 18.89 0.90
N GLY A 67 -4.60 18.48 0.66
CA GLY A 67 -3.41 19.10 1.26
C GLY A 67 -3.07 18.63 2.68
N CYS A 68 -3.54 17.46 3.13
CA CYS A 68 -3.14 16.92 4.43
C CYS A 68 -1.60 16.73 4.50
N GLN A 69 -0.91 17.54 5.31
CA GLN A 69 0.55 17.46 5.49
C GLN A 69 0.98 16.42 6.53
N GLU A 70 0.07 16.01 7.41
CA GLU A 70 0.27 14.97 8.43
C GLU A 70 0.42 13.56 7.79
N ALA A 71 0.24 13.46 6.47
CA ALA A 71 -0.19 12.27 5.76
C ALA A 71 0.87 11.65 4.86
N CYS A 72 2.10 12.17 4.82
CA CYS A 72 3.17 11.67 3.96
C CYS A 72 4.37 11.24 4.81
N SER A 73 4.11 10.31 5.74
CA SER A 73 5.16 9.74 6.58
C SER A 73 5.79 8.58 5.84
N VAL A 74 7.10 8.71 5.56
CA VAL A 74 7.91 7.60 5.06
C VAL A 74 8.64 7.01 6.26
N PHE A 75 8.45 5.72 6.49
CA PHE A 75 9.14 4.96 7.53
C PHE A 75 10.14 4.01 6.88
N ASP A 76 11.24 3.78 7.57
CA ASP A 76 12.23 2.73 7.29
C ASP A 76 12.01 1.60 8.30
N VAL A 77 12.01 0.34 7.84
CA VAL A 77 11.72 -0.84 8.68
C VAL A 77 12.98 -1.58 9.11
#